data_AF-A0A249NRV4-F1
#
_entry.id   AF-A0A249NRV4-F1
#
_cell.length_a   1.000
_cell.length_b   1.000
_cell.length_c   1.000
_cell.angle_alpha   90.00
_cell.angle_beta   90.00
_cell.angle_gamma   90.00
#
_symmetry.space_group_name_H-M   'P 1'
#
loop_
_entity.id
_entity.type
_entity.pdbx_description
1 polymer ?
#
loop_
_entity_poly.entity_id
_entity_poly.type
_entity_poly.pdbx_seq_one_letter_code
_entity_poly.pdbx_strand_id
1 'polypeptide(L)'
;MSRLFGPDFITQRYLRRYPNSQRARSWAGVMVHIQTENGVWRDGGCGYTWAGKPDAWVLPFDEAAKQIDHCGPEKMGCFIRAERTTAPVSKEAGQP
;
A
#
# COMPACT_ATOMS: atom_id res chain seq x y z
N MET A 1 -1.51 22.45 1.52
CA MET A 1 -2.51 21.36 1.61
C MET A 1 -1.90 20.09 1.06
N SER A 2 -1.61 19.09 1.89
CA SER A 2 -1.16 17.77 1.42
C SER A 2 -2.30 17.12 0.63
N ARG A 3 -2.00 16.62 -0.58
CA ARG A 3 -3.01 15.96 -1.44
C ARG A 3 -3.57 14.73 -0.73
N LEU A 4 -4.90 14.57 -0.72
CA LEU A 4 -5.58 13.46 -0.06
C LEU A 4 -5.62 12.17 -0.91
N PHE A 5 -5.42 12.30 -2.21
CA PHE A 5 -5.39 11.20 -3.17
C PHE A 5 -4.66 11.64 -4.45
N GLY A 6 -4.30 10.66 -5.26
CA GLY A 6 -3.77 10.80 -6.61
C GLY A 6 -4.18 9.61 -7.49
N PRO A 7 -3.62 9.50 -8.70
CA PRO A 7 -3.78 8.29 -9.52
C PRO A 7 -3.23 7.05 -8.81
N ASP A 8 -2.06 7.17 -8.16
CA ASP A 8 -1.31 6.05 -7.62
C ASP A 8 -1.35 5.95 -6.10
N PHE A 9 -2.10 6.83 -5.43
CA PHE A 9 -2.26 6.75 -3.97
C PHE A 9 -3.62 7.25 -3.47
N ILE A 10 -4.01 6.78 -2.29
CA ILE A 10 -5.16 7.26 -1.53
C ILE A 10 -4.81 7.28 -0.04
N THR A 11 -5.22 8.32 0.69
CA THR A 11 -4.87 8.44 2.12
C THR A 11 -5.96 7.88 3.02
N GLN A 12 -5.58 7.37 4.19
CA GLN A 12 -6.52 6.99 5.26
C GLN A 12 -7.41 8.17 5.66
N ARG A 13 -6.86 9.40 5.63
CA ARG A 13 -7.63 10.63 5.86
C ARG A 13 -8.75 10.82 4.83
N TYR A 14 -8.52 10.49 3.56
CA TYR A 14 -9.57 10.52 2.54
C TYR A 14 -10.66 9.48 2.84
N LEU A 15 -10.26 8.25 3.19
CA LEU A 15 -11.18 7.15 3.47
C LEU A 15 -12.09 7.44 4.67
N ARG A 16 -11.54 8.00 5.75
CA ARG A 16 -12.34 8.42 6.91
C ARG A 16 -13.39 9.46 6.57
N ARG A 17 -13.06 10.39 5.67
CA ARG A 17 -13.97 11.47 5.27
C ARG A 17 -15.00 11.01 4.25
N TYR A 18 -14.65 10.07 3.38
CA TYR A 18 -15.46 9.64 2.24
C TYR A 18 -15.43 8.11 2.02
N PRO A 19 -15.83 7.31 3.02
CA PRO A 19 -15.64 5.86 3.01
C PRO A 19 -16.39 5.16 1.87
N ASN A 20 -17.55 5.69 1.48
CA ASN A 20 -18.41 5.11 0.44
C ASN A 20 -18.29 5.80 -0.93
N SER A 21 -17.27 6.64 -1.11
CA SER A 21 -17.07 7.33 -2.38
C SER A 21 -16.78 6.36 -3.52
N GLN A 22 -17.14 6.73 -4.76
CA GLN A 22 -16.76 5.98 -5.95
C GLN A 22 -15.24 5.74 -6.01
N ARG A 23 -14.45 6.72 -5.54
CA ARG A 23 -13.01 6.61 -5.45
C ARG A 23 -12.57 5.59 -4.41
N ALA A 24 -13.12 5.59 -3.20
CA ALA A 24 -12.77 4.55 -2.21
C ALA A 24 -13.10 3.14 -2.74
N ARG A 25 -14.28 2.99 -3.37
CA ARG A 25 -14.70 1.72 -3.97
C ARG A 25 -13.84 1.27 -5.15
N SER A 26 -13.29 2.19 -5.95
CA SER A 26 -12.44 1.84 -7.09
C SER A 26 -11.08 1.27 -6.68
N TRP A 27 -10.75 1.29 -5.39
CA TRP A 27 -9.53 0.70 -4.84
C TRP A 27 -9.73 -0.70 -4.29
N ALA A 28 -10.97 -1.20 -4.20
CA ALA A 28 -11.23 -2.56 -3.75
C ALA A 28 -10.46 -3.59 -4.61
N GLY A 29 -9.78 -4.53 -3.95
CA GLY A 29 -8.92 -5.53 -4.60
C GLY A 29 -7.64 -5.00 -5.26
N VAL A 30 -7.36 -3.68 -5.26
CA VAL A 30 -6.09 -3.15 -5.76
C VAL A 30 -4.96 -3.57 -4.82
N MET A 31 -3.87 -4.09 -5.38
CA MET A 31 -2.68 -4.41 -4.60
C MET A 31 -1.95 -3.13 -4.20
N VAL A 32 -1.68 -2.97 -2.91
CA VAL A 32 -1.09 -1.74 -2.36
C VAL A 32 0.03 -2.02 -1.38
N HIS A 33 0.89 -1.01 -1.23
CA HIS A 33 1.76 -0.82 -0.09
C HIS A 33 1.08 0.06 0.95
N ILE A 34 1.37 -0.19 2.23
CA ILE A 34 1.01 0.71 3.34
C ILE A 34 2.21 1.63 3.60
N GLN A 35 2.03 2.93 3.41
CA GLN A 35 3.01 3.97 3.74
C GLN A 35 2.54 4.80 4.93
N THR A 36 3.45 5.09 5.85
CA THR A 36 3.29 6.06 6.93
C THR A 36 4.39 7.12 6.86
N GLU A 37 4.45 8.02 7.83
CA GLU A 37 5.50 9.03 7.96
C GLU A 37 6.93 8.45 8.00
N ASN A 38 7.06 7.18 8.40
CA ASN A 38 8.35 6.48 8.57
C ASN A 38 8.79 5.68 7.34
N GLY A 39 7.90 5.48 6.35
CA GLY A 39 8.18 4.67 5.16
C GLY A 39 7.09 3.64 4.88
N VAL A 40 7.41 2.67 4.03
CA VAL A 40 6.50 1.57 3.66
C VAL A 40 6.64 0.42 4.65
N TRP A 41 5.54 -0.17 5.10
CA TRP A 41 5.57 -1.33 5.99
C TRP A 41 6.22 -2.53 5.31
N ARG A 42 7.05 -3.25 6.07
CA ARG A 42 7.51 -4.59 5.70
C ARG A 42 6.42 -5.62 5.93
N ASP A 43 6.60 -6.81 5.37
CA ASP A 43 5.68 -7.94 5.59
C ASP A 43 5.32 -8.12 7.07
N GLY A 44 4.03 -8.31 7.35
CA GLY A 44 3.49 -8.43 8.70
C GLY A 44 3.55 -7.14 9.56
N GLY A 45 3.92 -5.99 9.00
CA GLY A 45 4.05 -4.73 9.75
C GLY A 45 5.34 -4.63 10.57
N CYS A 46 6.31 -5.52 10.33
CA CYS A 46 7.55 -5.63 11.11
C CYS A 46 8.64 -4.65 10.67
N GLY A 47 8.35 -3.35 10.79
CA GLY A 47 9.28 -2.26 10.47
C GLY A 47 9.05 -1.63 9.09
N TYR A 48 10.03 -0.84 8.65
CA TYR A 48 9.88 0.03 7.48
C TYR A 48 10.91 -0.27 6.37
N THR A 49 10.52 0.00 5.13
CA THR A 49 11.31 -0.09 3.90
C THR A 49 10.80 0.98 2.92
N TRP A 50 11.07 0.82 1.63
CA TRP A 50 10.55 1.67 0.56
C TRP A 50 9.78 0.87 -0.49
N ALA A 51 8.87 1.55 -1.19
CA ALA A 51 8.01 0.93 -2.21
C ALA A 51 8.84 0.23 -3.30
N GLY A 52 8.36 -0.91 -3.79
CA GLY A 52 9.04 -1.71 -4.81
C GLY A 52 10.18 -2.60 -4.31
N LYS A 53 10.52 -2.57 -3.01
CA LYS A 53 11.46 -3.55 -2.45
C LYS A 53 10.84 -4.94 -2.27
N PRO A 54 11.64 -6.01 -2.34
CA PRO A 54 11.14 -7.38 -2.15
C PRO A 54 10.52 -7.62 -0.77
N ASP A 55 10.95 -6.88 0.25
CA ASP A 55 10.44 -6.97 1.62
C ASP A 55 9.29 -5.99 1.91
N ALA A 56 8.88 -5.18 0.94
CA ALA A 56 7.75 -4.27 1.08
C ALA A 56 6.45 -5.06 1.07
N TRP A 57 5.60 -4.85 2.08
CA TRP A 57 4.34 -5.56 2.18
C TRP A 57 3.42 -5.15 1.03
N VAL A 58 2.92 -6.15 0.31
CA VAL A 58 1.94 -5.99 -0.76
C VAL A 58 0.73 -6.83 -0.42
N LEU A 59 -0.41 -6.17 -0.26
CA LEU A 59 -1.66 -6.83 0.10
C LEU A 59 -2.86 -6.12 -0.57
N PRO A 60 -4.02 -6.78 -0.68
CA PRO A 60 -5.22 -6.15 -1.20
C PRO A 60 -5.59 -4.94 -0.36
N PHE A 61 -6.05 -3.87 -1.01
CA PHE A 61 -6.44 -2.62 -0.38
C PHE A 61 -7.41 -2.80 0.81
N ASP A 62 -8.39 -3.69 0.68
CA ASP A 62 -9.37 -3.97 1.73
C ASP A 62 -8.73 -4.58 2.99
N GLU A 63 -7.66 -5.36 2.80
CA GLU A 63 -6.89 -5.91 3.91
C GLU A 63 -5.94 -4.85 4.48
N ALA A 64 -5.24 -4.10 3.63
CA ALA A 64 -4.39 -2.99 4.03
C ALA A 64 -5.15 -1.98 4.90
N ALA A 65 -6.38 -1.64 4.51
CA ALA A 65 -7.24 -0.72 5.24
C ALA A 65 -7.53 -1.22 6.66
N LYS A 66 -7.77 -2.53 6.83
CA LYS A 66 -7.96 -3.14 8.15
C LYS A 66 -6.69 -3.10 8.99
N GLN A 67 -5.53 -3.37 8.37
CA GLN A 67 -4.25 -3.37 9.06
C GLN A 67 -3.95 -2.01 9.69
N ILE A 68 -4.29 -0.91 9.01
CA ILE A 68 -4.02 0.44 9.51
C ILE A 68 -5.22 1.08 10.25
N ASP A 69 -6.39 0.45 10.31
CA ASP A 69 -7.61 1.05 10.87
C ASP A 69 -7.43 1.50 12.34
N HIS A 70 -6.67 0.73 13.10
CA HIS A 70 -6.32 1.02 14.50
C HIS A 70 -5.34 2.20 14.66
N CYS A 71 -4.64 2.61 13.60
CA CYS A 71 -3.71 3.74 13.65
C CYS A 71 -4.47 5.06 13.69
N GLY A 72 -4.12 5.96 14.61
CA GLY A 72 -4.75 7.27 14.68
C GLY A 72 -4.37 8.21 13.52
N PRO A 73 -5.06 9.35 13.36
CA PRO A 73 -4.82 10.31 12.28
C PRO A 73 -3.39 10.87 12.24
N GLU A 74 -2.64 10.78 13.34
CA GLU A 74 -1.24 11.18 13.46
C GLU A 74 -0.28 10.36 12.58
N LYS A 75 -0.64 9.11 12.23
CA LYS A 75 0.20 8.19 11.46
C LYS A 75 0.18 8.41 9.95
N MET A 76 -0.55 9.43 9.49
CA MET A 76 -0.61 9.88 8.09
C MET A 76 -0.70 8.74 7.06
N GLY A 77 -1.46 7.69 7.38
CA GLY A 77 -1.53 6.46 6.59
C GLY A 77 -1.90 6.72 5.14
N CYS A 78 -1.16 6.11 4.23
CA CYS A 78 -1.30 6.23 2.79
C CYS A 78 -1.20 4.85 2.13
N PHE A 79 -2.07 4.59 1.17
CA PHE A 79 -2.04 3.39 0.35
C PHE A 79 -1.49 3.77 -1.01
N ILE A 80 -0.38 3.16 -1.40
CA ILE A 80 0.26 3.38 -2.70
C ILE A 80 0.02 2.14 -3.55
N ARG A 81 -0.34 2.29 -4.82
CA ARG A 81 -0.44 1.14 -5.73
C ARG A 81 0.90 0.42 -5.77
N ALA A 82 0.87 -0.89 -5.55
CA ALA A 82 1.99 -1.72 -5.94
C ALA A 82 1.94 -1.77 -7.47
N GLU A 83 2.81 -1.01 -8.14
CA GLU A 83 3.08 -1.28 -9.55
C GLU A 83 3.44 -2.76 -9.65
N ARG A 84 3.01 -3.45 -10.71
CA ARG A 84 3.52 -4.80 -10.97
C ARG A 84 5.03 -4.66 -11.04
N THR A 85 5.71 -5.00 -9.96
CA THR A 85 7.10 -5.40 -10.00
C THR A 85 7.05 -6.61 -10.92
N THR A 86 7.32 -6.40 -12.21
CA THR A 86 7.78 -7.47 -13.08
C THR A 86 9.05 -7.94 -12.41
N ALA A 87 8.92 -8.87 -11.47
CA ALA A 87 10.05 -9.60 -10.94
C ALA A 87 10.83 -10.09 -12.16
N PRO A 88 12.17 -9.98 -12.19
CA PRO A 88 12.91 -10.74 -13.17
C PRO A 88 12.51 -12.20 -12.95
N VAL A 89 11.93 -12.83 -13.98
CA VAL A 89 11.87 -14.28 -14.05
C VAL A 89 13.31 -14.74 -13.90
N SER A 90 13.66 -15.21 -12.69
CA SER A 90 14.83 -16.04 -12.51
C SER A 90 14.61 -17.23 -13.43
N LYS A 91 15.22 -17.18 -14.61
CA LYS A 91 15.43 -18.40 -15.39
C LYS A 91 16.27 -19.28 -14.48
N GLU A 92 15.66 -20.30 -13.91
CA GLU A 92 16.39 -21.48 -13.48
C GLU A 92 17.16 -21.97 -14.72
N ALA A 93 18.44 -21.63 -14.75
CA ALA A 93 19.37 -22.22 -15.69
C ALA A 93 19.62 -23.65 -15.20
N GLY A 94 18.80 -24.57 -15.70
CA GLY A 94 19.15 -25.98 -15.74
C GLY A 94 20.44 -26.13 -16.54
N GLN A 95 21.50 -26.47 -15.81
CA GLN A 95 22.53 -27.49 -16.07
C GLN A 95 22.79 -27.92 -17.52
N PRO A 96 24.07 -28.09 -17.87
CA PRO A 96 24.57 -29.44 -18.15
C PRO A 96 25.53 -29.97 -17.09
#